data_AF-A0A957I816-F1
#
_entry.id   AF-A0A957I816-F1
#
_cell.length_a   1.000
_cell.length_b   1.000
_cell.length_c   1.000
_cell.angle_alpha   90.00
_cell.angle_beta   90.00
_cell.angle_gamma   90.00
#
_symmetry.space_group_name_H-M   'P 1'
#
loop_
_entity.id
_entity.type
_entity.pdbx_description
1 polymer ?
#
loop_
_entity_poly.entity_id
_entity_poly.type
_entity_poly.pdbx_seq_one_letter_code
_entity_poly.pdbx_strand_id
1 'polypeptide(L)'
;IALEGIYKWVAFLPSRLDERVPVANRYFGVFQSGEIKTRGIETRRHDTPPWIAQVQLAMIKRLAKLPNGQPLTTALPDLIAFLRQQVDDLRNGRIPLEHLLVSQRLSREIEAYRTPSPACRAAMQLAAIGKPRRPGQRIRFWYVRGEARVHAWDLAVGVDTAVLDTDRYVTLLLRAASAVAQPLNLSEADLRLAVLAEANQLPLSIYQENVFACVTSWCSSTK
;
A
#
# COMPACT_ATOMS: atom_id res chain seq x y z
N ILE A 1 -14.70 -23.65 -20.51
CA ILE A 1 -13.85 -22.44 -20.36
C ILE A 1 -14.78 -21.25 -20.53
N ALA A 2 -14.91 -20.37 -19.53
CA ALA A 2 -15.76 -19.18 -19.61
C ALA A 2 -14.86 -17.93 -19.70
N LEU A 3 -15.18 -17.02 -20.62
CA LEU A 3 -14.46 -15.75 -20.75
C LEU A 3 -14.91 -14.79 -19.64
N GLU A 4 -14.01 -14.45 -18.72
CA GLU A 4 -14.32 -13.55 -17.60
C GLU A 4 -14.40 -12.07 -18.03
N GLY A 5 -13.76 -11.69 -19.14
CA GLY A 5 -13.79 -10.32 -19.68
C GLY A 5 -12.54 -9.98 -20.50
N ILE A 6 -12.58 -8.86 -21.22
CA ILE A 6 -11.47 -8.33 -22.01
C ILE A 6 -10.85 -7.15 -21.27
N TYR A 7 -9.54 -7.19 -21.04
CA TYR A 7 -8.83 -6.10 -20.37
C TYR A 7 -8.61 -4.93 -21.33
N LYS A 8 -8.90 -3.72 -20.86
CA LYS A 8 -8.36 -2.49 -21.44
C LYS A 8 -6.86 -2.41 -21.20
N TRP A 9 -6.42 -2.76 -19.98
CA TRP A 9 -5.03 -2.95 -19.61
C TRP A 9 -4.93 -3.82 -18.35
N VAL A 10 -3.78 -4.47 -18.16
CA VAL A 10 -3.46 -5.26 -16.97
C VAL A 10 -1.97 -5.09 -16.64
N ALA A 11 -1.66 -5.00 -15.36
CA ALA A 11 -0.31 -4.92 -14.83
C ALA A 11 -0.03 -6.12 -13.92
N PHE A 12 0.98 -6.91 -14.27
CA PHE A 12 1.49 -8.00 -13.45
C PHE A 12 2.65 -7.50 -12.60
N LEU A 13 2.60 -7.80 -11.30
CA LEU A 13 3.58 -7.33 -10.34
C LEU A 13 4.60 -8.43 -10.02
N PRO A 14 5.89 -8.08 -9.88
CA PRO A 14 6.90 -9.04 -9.47
C PRO A 14 6.71 -9.49 -8.03
N SER A 15 7.49 -10.47 -7.58
CA SER A 15 7.53 -10.85 -6.15
C SER A 15 8.05 -9.70 -5.31
N ARG A 16 7.58 -9.63 -4.06
CA ARG A 16 8.08 -8.67 -3.06
C ARG A 16 9.45 -9.07 -2.49
N LEU A 17 9.82 -10.34 -2.61
CA LEU A 17 11.06 -10.89 -2.07
C LEU A 17 12.18 -10.88 -3.11
N ASP A 18 11.81 -11.03 -4.39
CA ASP A 18 12.76 -11.01 -5.51
C ASP A 18 12.05 -10.44 -6.74
N GLU A 19 12.43 -9.23 -7.15
CA GLU A 19 11.79 -8.54 -8.27
C GLU A 19 11.96 -9.28 -9.61
N ARG A 20 12.93 -10.20 -9.69
CA ARG A 20 13.18 -11.03 -10.89
C ARG A 20 12.21 -12.20 -11.03
N VAL A 21 11.43 -12.51 -9.99
CA VAL A 21 10.48 -13.63 -9.98
C VAL A 21 9.06 -13.09 -10.16
N PRO A 22 8.41 -13.31 -11.31
CA PRO A 22 7.02 -12.92 -11.49
C PRO A 22 6.11 -13.79 -10.61
N VAL A 23 5.09 -13.17 -10.00
CA VAL A 23 4.09 -13.88 -9.21
C VAL A 23 2.75 -13.75 -9.91
N ALA A 24 2.30 -14.84 -10.56
CA ALA A 24 1.03 -14.87 -11.30
C ALA A 24 -0.19 -14.42 -10.46
N ASN A 25 -0.10 -14.55 -9.13
CA ASN A 25 -1.16 -14.17 -8.20
C ASN A 25 -1.17 -12.68 -7.80
N ARG A 26 -0.27 -11.84 -8.33
CA ARG A 26 -0.20 -10.40 -8.04
C ARG A 26 -0.41 -9.59 -9.31
N TYR A 27 -1.61 -9.06 -9.49
CA TYR A 27 -1.91 -8.19 -10.61
C TYR A 27 -3.10 -7.27 -10.30
N PHE A 28 -3.20 -6.21 -11.09
CA PHE A 28 -4.41 -5.42 -11.20
C PHE A 28 -4.64 -4.98 -12.64
N GLY A 29 -5.88 -4.74 -13.02
CA GLY A 29 -6.23 -4.34 -14.37
C GLY A 29 -7.62 -3.76 -14.42
N VAL A 30 -7.94 -3.18 -15.57
CA VAL A 30 -9.25 -2.60 -15.86
C VAL A 30 -9.80 -3.30 -17.09
N PHE A 31 -11.03 -3.81 -16.98
CA PHE A 31 -11.76 -4.37 -18.11
C PHE A 31 -12.23 -3.27 -19.06
N GLN A 32 -12.56 -3.63 -20.31
CA GLN A 32 -13.18 -2.69 -21.25
C GLN A 32 -14.51 -2.12 -20.72
N SER A 33 -15.20 -2.84 -19.83
CA SER A 33 -16.37 -2.35 -19.10
C SER A 33 -16.07 -1.27 -18.07
N GLY A 34 -14.79 -1.01 -17.77
CA GLY A 34 -14.34 -0.12 -16.68
C GLY A 34 -14.25 -0.80 -15.32
N GLU A 35 -14.67 -2.06 -15.18
CA GLU A 35 -14.55 -2.80 -13.93
C GLU A 35 -13.07 -3.04 -13.57
N ILE A 36 -12.73 -2.77 -12.31
CA ILE A 36 -11.38 -2.95 -11.77
C ILE A 36 -11.24 -4.36 -11.20
N LYS A 37 -10.23 -5.08 -11.67
CA LYS A 37 -9.85 -6.38 -11.13
C LYS A 37 -8.53 -6.28 -10.38
N THR A 38 -8.50 -6.86 -9.18
CA THR A 38 -7.30 -6.90 -8.32
C THR A 38 -7.10 -8.32 -7.77
N ARG A 39 -5.84 -8.77 -7.71
CA ARG A 39 -5.41 -10.03 -7.09
C ARG A 39 -4.07 -9.84 -6.41
N GLY A 40 -3.93 -10.38 -5.19
CA GLY A 40 -2.65 -10.41 -4.46
C GLY A 40 -2.03 -9.05 -4.11
N ILE A 41 -2.82 -7.98 -4.12
CA ILE A 41 -2.42 -6.64 -3.67
C ILE A 41 -3.23 -6.21 -2.44
N GLU A 42 -2.78 -5.16 -1.78
CA GLU A 42 -3.26 -4.63 -0.50
C GLU A 42 -4.77 -4.36 -0.48
N THR A 43 -5.37 -3.93 -1.60
CA THR A 43 -6.83 -3.70 -1.71
C THR A 43 -7.70 -4.88 -1.26
N ARG A 44 -7.20 -6.12 -1.32
CA ARG A 44 -7.92 -7.34 -0.89
C ARG A 44 -7.32 -8.01 0.33
N ARG A 45 -6.24 -7.47 0.90
CA ARG A 45 -5.54 -8.08 2.02
C ARG A 45 -6.17 -7.66 3.34
N HIS A 46 -6.70 -8.63 4.08
CA HIS A 46 -7.32 -8.36 5.38
C HIS A 46 -6.32 -7.90 6.46
N ASP A 47 -5.01 -8.05 6.25
CA ASP A 47 -3.97 -7.55 7.15
C ASP A 47 -3.51 -6.14 6.85
N THR A 48 -4.12 -5.48 5.86
CA THR A 48 -3.86 -4.08 5.52
C THR A 48 -4.91 -3.18 6.19
N PRO A 49 -4.52 -2.04 6.78
CA PRO A 49 -5.45 -1.01 7.22
C PRO A 49 -6.44 -0.61 6.12
N PRO A 50 -7.75 -0.48 6.41
CA PRO A 50 -8.76 -0.09 5.43
C PRO A 50 -8.41 1.18 4.65
N TRP A 51 -7.85 2.20 5.31
CA TRP A 51 -7.41 3.44 4.66
C TRP A 51 -6.38 3.17 3.55
N ILE A 52 -5.36 2.33 3.80
CA ILE A 52 -4.33 2.03 2.81
C ILE A 52 -4.93 1.28 1.61
N ALA A 53 -5.80 0.31 1.86
CA ALA A 53 -6.52 -0.42 0.81
C ALA A 53 -7.38 0.52 -0.05
N GLN A 54 -8.05 1.50 0.58
CA GLN A 54 -8.86 2.51 -0.10
C GLN A 54 -8.00 3.46 -0.94
N VAL A 55 -6.85 3.93 -0.41
CA VAL A 55 -5.93 4.79 -1.16
C VAL A 55 -5.35 4.05 -2.37
N GLN A 56 -4.91 2.80 -2.21
CA GLN A 56 -4.42 1.99 -3.34
C GLN A 56 -5.52 1.81 -4.40
N LEU A 57 -6.76 1.54 -3.99
CA LEU A 57 -7.88 1.42 -4.93
C LEU A 57 -8.18 2.75 -5.62
N ALA A 58 -8.11 3.88 -4.91
CA ALA A 58 -8.32 5.21 -5.47
C ALA A 58 -7.26 5.55 -6.54
N MET A 59 -6.00 5.15 -6.34
CA MET A 59 -4.96 5.28 -7.38
C MET A 59 -5.32 4.46 -8.63
N ILE A 60 -5.74 3.21 -8.47
CA ILE A 60 -6.15 2.36 -9.60
C ILE A 60 -7.37 2.97 -10.32
N LYS A 61 -8.33 3.54 -9.58
CA LYS A 61 -9.48 4.26 -10.15
C LYS A 61 -9.06 5.48 -10.95
N ARG A 62 -8.03 6.23 -10.54
CA ARG A 62 -7.49 7.37 -11.31
C ARG A 62 -6.88 6.89 -12.63
N LEU A 63 -6.12 5.79 -12.62
CA LEU A 63 -5.61 5.15 -13.83
C LEU A 63 -6.72 4.63 -14.75
N ALA A 64 -7.79 4.07 -14.18
CA ALA A 64 -8.93 3.55 -14.95
C ALA A 64 -9.66 4.63 -15.76
N LYS A 65 -9.68 5.88 -15.25
CA LYS A 65 -10.33 7.03 -15.87
C LYS A 65 -9.56 7.63 -17.05
N LEU A 66 -8.29 7.26 -17.26
CA LEU A 66 -7.53 7.75 -18.40
C LEU A 66 -8.18 7.30 -19.72
N PRO A 67 -8.30 8.19 -20.73
CA PRO A 67 -8.67 7.83 -22.09
C PRO A 67 -7.89 6.64 -22.66
N ASN A 68 -8.52 5.89 -23.56
CA ASN A 68 -7.85 4.81 -24.28
C ASN A 68 -6.69 5.38 -25.12
N GLY A 69 -5.55 4.68 -25.15
CA GLY A 69 -4.36 5.12 -25.89
C GLY A 69 -3.51 6.17 -25.17
N GLN A 70 -4.00 6.78 -24.09
CA GLN A 70 -3.18 7.68 -23.29
C GLN A 70 -2.21 6.85 -22.41
N PRO A 71 -0.91 7.17 -22.39
CA PRO A 71 0.04 6.48 -21.52
C PRO A 71 -0.35 6.61 -20.05
N LEU A 72 -0.34 5.49 -19.31
CA LEU A 72 -0.67 5.48 -17.88
C LEU A 72 0.27 6.38 -17.05
N THR A 73 1.50 6.57 -17.53
CA THR A 73 2.50 7.47 -16.92
C THR A 73 2.03 8.92 -16.84
N THR A 74 1.10 9.35 -17.69
CA THR A 74 0.53 10.72 -17.63
C THR A 74 -0.25 11.00 -16.33
N ALA A 75 -0.69 9.97 -15.61
CA ALA A 75 -1.33 10.13 -14.31
C ALA A 75 -0.35 10.28 -13.14
N LEU A 76 0.96 10.07 -13.34
CA LEU A 76 1.94 10.11 -12.25
C LEU A 76 1.90 11.39 -11.41
N PRO A 77 1.83 12.61 -11.99
CA PRO A 77 1.73 13.83 -11.19
C PRO A 77 0.49 13.88 -10.31
N ASP A 78 -0.67 13.47 -10.83
CA ASP A 78 -1.93 13.41 -10.09
C ASP A 78 -1.88 12.36 -8.97
N LEU A 79 -1.26 11.20 -9.22
CA LEU A 79 -1.07 10.15 -8.21
C LEU A 79 -0.15 10.63 -7.07
N ILE A 80 0.96 11.31 -7.39
CA ILE A 80 1.89 11.84 -6.39
C ILE A 80 1.22 12.93 -5.56
N ALA A 81 0.50 13.87 -6.20
CA ALA A 81 -0.26 14.90 -5.51
C ALA A 81 -1.31 14.31 -4.57
N PHE A 82 -2.04 13.29 -5.03
CA PHE A 82 -3.00 12.56 -4.21
C PHE A 82 -2.34 11.89 -2.99
N LEU A 83 -1.20 11.22 -3.18
CA LEU A 83 -0.48 10.58 -2.08
C LEU A 83 0.06 11.57 -1.05
N ARG A 84 0.56 12.72 -1.50
CA ARG A 84 0.97 13.83 -0.61
C ARG A 84 -0.19 14.27 0.28
N GLN A 85 -1.36 14.50 -0.32
CA GLN A 85 -2.57 14.83 0.44
C GLN A 85 -2.92 13.75 1.48
N GLN A 86 -2.83 12.46 1.12
CA GLN A 86 -3.10 11.36 2.04
C GLN A 86 -2.09 11.28 3.20
N VAL A 87 -0.82 11.55 2.94
CA VAL A 87 0.21 11.66 3.98
C VAL A 87 -0.09 12.85 4.92
N ASP A 88 -0.49 13.99 4.36
CA ASP A 88 -0.86 15.17 5.14
C ASP A 88 -2.16 14.95 5.94
N ASP A 89 -3.13 14.24 5.40
CA ASP A 89 -4.36 13.87 6.12
C ASP A 89 -4.02 12.99 7.33
N LEU A 90 -3.16 11.99 7.13
CA LEU A 90 -2.68 11.11 8.19
C LEU A 90 -1.91 11.88 9.27
N ARG A 91 -0.96 12.74 8.88
CA ARG A 91 -0.15 13.54 9.81
C ARG A 91 -0.97 14.51 10.66
N ASN A 92 -2.05 15.03 10.09
CA ASN A 92 -2.95 15.95 10.77
C ASN A 92 -4.13 15.25 11.48
N GLY A 93 -4.09 13.93 11.63
CA GLY A 93 -5.12 13.17 12.35
C GLY A 93 -6.50 13.18 11.68
N ARG A 94 -6.58 13.48 10.38
CA ARG A 94 -7.84 13.55 9.62
C ARG A 94 -8.36 12.19 9.17
N ILE A 95 -7.59 11.13 9.41
CA ILE A 95 -7.99 9.75 9.11
C ILE A 95 -8.64 9.13 10.36
N PRO A 96 -9.89 8.63 10.27
CA PRO A 96 -10.54 7.96 11.38
C PRO A 96 -9.75 6.74 11.88
N LEU A 97 -9.72 6.55 13.19
CA LEU A 97 -8.91 5.50 13.84
C LEU A 97 -9.29 4.09 13.35
N GLU A 98 -10.57 3.83 13.13
CA GLU A 98 -11.08 2.56 12.62
C GLU A 98 -10.51 2.22 11.23
N HIS A 99 -10.16 3.23 10.43
CA HIS A 99 -9.55 3.03 9.12
C HIS A 99 -8.04 2.75 9.19
N LEU A 100 -7.42 3.00 10.34
CA LEU A 100 -6.01 2.70 10.63
C LEU A 100 -5.85 1.34 11.33
N LEU A 101 -6.93 0.62 11.57
CA LEU A 101 -6.90 -0.64 12.29
C LEU A 101 -6.24 -1.76 11.46
N VAL A 102 -5.20 -2.36 12.01
CA VAL A 102 -4.53 -3.53 11.41
C VAL A 102 -5.18 -4.80 11.96
N SER A 103 -5.31 -5.84 11.13
CA SER A 103 -5.83 -7.14 11.59
C SER A 103 -4.95 -8.29 11.12
N GLN A 104 -4.20 -8.90 12.04
CA GLN A 104 -3.28 -9.99 11.72
C GLN A 104 -3.67 -11.27 12.44
N ARG A 105 -3.42 -12.42 11.80
CA ARG A 105 -3.65 -13.73 12.41
C ARG A 105 -2.50 -14.05 13.37
N LEU A 106 -2.83 -14.41 14.60
CA LEU A 106 -1.86 -15.01 15.52
C LEU A 106 -1.54 -16.42 15.02
N SER A 107 -0.29 -16.70 14.67
CA SER A 107 0.09 -17.97 14.02
C SER A 107 0.56 -19.04 14.98
N ARG A 108 0.97 -18.67 16.19
CA ARG A 108 1.54 -19.55 17.23
C ARG A 108 1.12 -19.04 18.60
N GLU A 109 1.34 -19.85 19.64
CA GLU A 109 1.17 -19.39 21.02
C GLU A 109 2.16 -18.26 21.34
N ILE A 110 1.83 -17.41 22.31
CA ILE A 110 2.62 -16.22 22.67
C ILE A 110 4.05 -16.62 23.05
N GLU A 111 4.19 -17.69 23.83
CA GLU A 111 5.43 -18.24 24.37
C GLU A 111 6.32 -18.86 23.27
N ALA A 112 5.74 -19.22 22.13
CA ALA A 112 6.46 -19.83 21.00
C ALA A 112 7.14 -18.79 20.08
N TYR A 113 6.98 -17.49 20.35
CA TYR A 113 7.65 -16.42 19.60
C TYR A 113 8.99 -16.04 20.23
N ARG A 114 10.10 -16.26 19.50
CA ARG A 114 11.42 -15.72 19.88
C ARG A 114 11.45 -14.19 19.87
N THR A 115 10.82 -13.59 18.86
CA THR A 115 10.61 -12.15 18.75
C THR A 115 9.12 -11.88 18.58
N PRO A 116 8.46 -11.17 19.51
CA PRO A 116 7.04 -10.89 19.42
C PRO A 116 6.69 -10.08 18.16
N SER A 117 5.90 -10.69 17.28
CA SER A 117 5.28 -9.99 16.14
C SER A 117 4.29 -8.92 16.65
N PRO A 118 3.88 -7.96 15.80
CA PRO A 118 2.86 -6.97 16.18
C PRO A 118 1.56 -7.62 16.71
N ALA A 119 1.08 -8.67 16.05
CA ALA A 119 -0.07 -9.44 16.50
C ALA A 119 0.16 -10.13 17.85
N CYS A 120 1.36 -10.67 18.08
CA CYS A 120 1.73 -11.30 19.35
C CYS A 120 1.77 -10.25 20.49
N ARG A 121 2.38 -9.08 20.25
CA ARG A 121 2.40 -7.98 21.24
C ARG A 121 0.98 -7.53 21.62
N ALA A 122 0.10 -7.38 20.63
CA ALA A 122 -1.30 -7.07 20.89
C ALA A 122 -2.01 -8.19 21.66
N ALA A 123 -1.71 -9.46 21.35
CA ALA A 123 -2.25 -10.59 22.11
C ALA A 123 -1.75 -10.62 23.57
N MET A 124 -0.47 -10.28 23.82
CA MET A 124 0.10 -10.14 25.16
C MET A 124 -0.62 -9.06 25.97
N GLN A 125 -0.91 -7.91 25.36
CA GLN A 125 -1.69 -6.84 26.01
C GLN A 125 -3.09 -7.32 26.42
N LEU A 126 -3.75 -8.11 25.57
CA LEU A 126 -5.07 -8.67 25.89
C LEU A 126 -4.99 -9.77 26.96
N ALA A 127 -3.94 -10.61 26.93
CA ALA A 127 -3.72 -11.62 27.96
C ALA A 127 -3.52 -11.00 29.35
N ALA A 128 -2.81 -9.87 29.43
CA ALA A 128 -2.57 -9.14 30.68
C ALA A 128 -3.86 -8.63 31.36
N ILE A 129 -4.95 -8.43 30.59
CA ILE A 129 -6.26 -8.03 31.12
C ILE A 129 -7.25 -9.21 31.20
N GLY A 130 -6.75 -10.44 31.21
CA GLY A 130 -7.57 -11.66 31.33
C GLY A 130 -8.35 -12.02 30.07
N LYS A 131 -7.99 -11.47 28.90
CA LYS A 131 -8.60 -11.78 27.59
C LYS A 131 -7.60 -12.47 26.65
N PRO A 132 -7.08 -13.68 26.97
CA PRO A 132 -6.10 -14.34 26.14
C PRO A 132 -6.67 -14.70 24.76
N ARG A 133 -5.77 -14.77 23.77
CA ARG A 133 -6.11 -15.08 22.38
C ARG A 133 -5.36 -16.33 21.94
N ARG A 134 -6.04 -17.17 21.15
CA ARG A 134 -5.51 -18.45 20.68
C ARG A 134 -4.93 -18.33 19.27
N PRO A 135 -3.98 -19.20 18.89
CA PRO A 135 -3.50 -19.29 17.52
C PRO A 135 -4.67 -19.52 16.54
N GLY A 136 -4.55 -18.97 15.34
CA GLY A 136 -5.61 -18.95 14.34
C GLY A 136 -6.55 -17.75 14.47
N GLN A 137 -6.67 -17.12 15.65
CA GLN A 137 -7.53 -15.95 15.83
C GLN A 137 -6.91 -14.69 15.21
N ARG A 138 -7.78 -13.78 14.79
CA ARG A 138 -7.39 -12.46 14.27
C ARG A 138 -7.28 -11.47 15.42
N ILE A 139 -6.14 -10.81 15.50
CA ILE A 139 -5.86 -9.76 16.48
C ILE A 139 -5.92 -8.43 15.76
N ARG A 140 -6.66 -7.48 16.34
CA ARG A 140 -6.78 -6.11 15.83
C ARG A 140 -5.99 -5.15 16.70
N PHE A 141 -5.23 -4.27 16.09
CA PHE A 141 -4.39 -3.30 16.80
C PHE A 141 -4.03 -2.10 15.93
N TRP A 142 -3.60 -1.02 16.57
CA TRP A 142 -2.96 0.12 15.92
C TRP A 142 -1.45 0.09 16.13
N TYR A 143 -0.69 0.65 15.20
CA TYR A 143 0.74 0.93 15.44
C TYR A 143 0.85 2.23 16.24
N VAL A 144 1.58 2.18 17.35
CA VAL A 144 1.81 3.33 18.24
C VAL A 144 3.29 3.53 18.50
N ARG A 145 3.67 4.77 18.82
CA ARG A 145 5.02 5.13 19.22
C ARG A 145 5.33 4.61 20.63
N GLY A 146 6.62 4.55 20.98
CA GLY A 146 7.08 4.05 22.27
C GLY A 146 7.31 2.54 22.32
N GLU A 147 7.52 2.02 23.52
CA GLU A 147 7.98 0.64 23.74
C GLU A 147 6.92 -0.42 23.43
N ALA A 148 5.64 -0.08 23.65
CA ALA A 148 4.53 -0.97 23.37
C ALA A 148 4.45 -1.35 21.87
N ARG A 149 4.83 -0.43 20.97
CA ARG A 149 4.80 -0.52 19.50
C ARG A 149 3.43 -0.73 18.86
N VAL A 150 2.49 -1.32 19.60
CA VAL A 150 1.10 -1.56 19.20
C VAL A 150 0.15 -1.24 20.33
N HIS A 151 -1.11 -0.96 19.99
CA HIS A 151 -2.22 -0.84 20.94
C HIS A 151 -3.33 -1.78 20.49
N ALA A 152 -3.66 -2.79 21.31
CA ALA A 152 -4.72 -3.74 20.98
C ALA A 152 -6.11 -3.08 21.03
N TRP A 153 -6.95 -3.39 20.04
CA TRP A 153 -8.28 -2.79 19.87
C TRP A 153 -9.22 -3.07 21.05
N ASP A 154 -9.19 -4.28 21.61
CA ASP A 154 -10.12 -4.71 22.67
C ASP A 154 -9.71 -4.28 24.09
N LEU A 155 -8.74 -3.35 24.20
CA LEU A 155 -8.38 -2.72 25.47
C LEU A 155 -9.47 -1.74 25.89
N ALA A 156 -9.67 -1.60 27.21
CA ALA A 156 -10.66 -0.66 27.75
C ALA A 156 -10.28 0.81 27.51
N VAL A 157 -8.96 1.08 27.42
CA VAL A 157 -8.42 2.41 27.14
C VAL A 157 -8.43 2.64 25.64
N GLY A 158 -9.12 3.69 25.20
CA GLY A 158 -9.10 4.15 23.81
C GLY A 158 -7.71 4.59 23.36
N VAL A 159 -7.47 4.60 22.05
CA VAL A 159 -6.22 5.13 21.49
C VAL A 159 -6.41 6.58 21.08
N ASP A 160 -5.44 7.42 21.40
CA ASP A 160 -5.37 8.78 20.86
C ASP A 160 -4.58 8.78 19.53
N THR A 161 -5.05 9.57 18.56
CA THR A 161 -4.31 9.90 17.34
C THR A 161 -2.87 10.36 17.61
N ALA A 162 -2.61 11.07 18.71
CA ALA A 162 -1.30 11.59 19.06
C ALA A 162 -0.26 10.49 19.34
N VAL A 163 -0.69 9.30 19.76
CA VAL A 163 0.24 8.20 20.06
C VAL A 163 0.53 7.31 18.84
N LEU A 164 -0.18 7.50 17.72
CA LEU A 164 0.01 6.68 16.53
C LEU A 164 1.42 6.82 15.94
N ASP A 165 1.92 5.70 15.41
CA ASP A 165 3.16 5.68 14.64
C ASP A 165 2.86 6.06 13.19
N THR A 166 2.69 7.35 12.94
CA THR A 166 2.40 7.91 11.61
C THR A 166 3.43 7.48 10.58
N ASP A 167 4.72 7.43 10.92
CA ASP A 167 5.79 7.03 10.00
C ASP A 167 5.67 5.56 9.57
N ARG A 168 5.21 4.70 10.47
CA ARG A 168 4.88 3.31 10.14
C ARG A 168 3.72 3.24 9.14
N TYR A 169 2.66 4.02 9.34
CA TYR A 169 1.53 4.07 8.42
C TYR A 169 1.91 4.66 7.05
N VAL A 170 2.72 5.72 7.01
CA VAL A 170 3.28 6.29 5.77
C VAL A 170 4.09 5.24 5.02
N THR A 171 4.94 4.48 5.72
CA THR A 171 5.73 3.40 5.11
C THR A 171 4.83 2.31 4.51
N LEU A 172 3.78 1.89 5.23
CA LEU A 172 2.82 0.93 4.70
C LEU A 172 2.03 1.48 3.50
N LEU A 173 1.66 2.76 3.53
CA LEU A 173 0.98 3.43 2.43
C LEU A 173 1.85 3.46 1.18
N LEU A 174 3.07 3.98 1.27
CA LEU A 174 4.00 4.10 0.14
C LEU A 174 4.31 2.74 -0.48
N ARG A 175 4.40 1.70 0.35
CA ARG A 175 4.61 0.32 -0.10
C ARG A 175 3.40 -0.27 -0.82
N ALA A 176 2.18 0.11 -0.46
CA ALA A 176 0.98 -0.26 -1.21
C ALA A 176 0.87 0.55 -2.51
N ALA A 177 1.22 1.84 -2.45
CA ALA A 177 1.20 2.74 -3.59
C ALA A 177 2.26 2.38 -4.65
N SER A 178 3.45 1.92 -4.22
CA SER A 178 4.52 1.48 -5.13
C SER A 178 4.09 0.29 -5.98
N ALA A 179 3.23 -0.60 -5.47
CA ALA A 179 2.65 -1.67 -6.26
C ALA A 179 1.81 -1.16 -7.46
N VAL A 180 1.23 0.04 -7.36
CA VAL A 180 0.47 0.67 -8.46
C VAL A 180 1.38 1.52 -9.36
N ALA A 181 2.45 2.10 -8.80
CA ALA A 181 3.38 2.96 -9.53
C ALA A 181 4.48 2.20 -10.27
N GLN A 182 4.83 0.98 -9.83
CA GLN A 182 5.89 0.16 -10.42
C GLN A 182 5.67 -0.14 -11.92
N PRO A 183 4.44 -0.49 -12.39
CA PRO A 183 4.17 -0.63 -13.83
C PRO A 183 4.31 0.68 -14.64
N LEU A 184 4.42 1.82 -13.95
CA LEU A 184 4.63 3.14 -14.54
C LEU A 184 6.11 3.55 -14.47
N ASN A 185 7.02 2.62 -14.19
CA ASN A 185 8.46 2.80 -14.03
C ASN A 185 8.86 3.70 -12.86
N LEU A 186 8.10 3.68 -11.76
CA LEU A 186 8.44 4.39 -10.53
C LEU A 186 8.71 3.41 -9.39
N SER A 187 9.94 3.40 -8.87
CA SER A 187 10.31 2.52 -7.76
C SER A 187 9.69 2.99 -6.43
N GLU A 188 9.71 2.13 -5.40
CA GLU A 188 9.29 2.53 -4.05
C GLU A 188 10.16 3.66 -3.49
N ALA A 189 11.46 3.67 -3.82
CA ALA A 189 12.39 4.72 -3.41
C ALA A 189 12.06 6.06 -4.08
N ASP A 190 11.82 6.05 -5.40
CA ASP A 190 11.47 7.27 -6.15
C ASP A 190 10.12 7.81 -5.71
N LEU A 191 9.14 6.92 -5.48
CA LEU A 191 7.83 7.32 -4.98
C LEU A 191 7.93 7.91 -3.58
N ARG A 192 8.75 7.32 -2.71
CA ARG A 192 9.01 7.84 -1.37
C ARG A 192 9.64 9.23 -1.44
N LEU A 193 10.65 9.43 -2.28
CA LEU A 193 11.27 10.73 -2.49
C LEU A 193 10.25 11.74 -3.02
N ALA A 194 9.49 11.38 -4.07
CA ALA A 194 8.49 12.23 -4.68
C ALA A 194 7.39 12.67 -3.70
N VAL A 195 6.93 11.77 -2.83
CA VAL A 195 5.85 12.06 -1.88
C VAL A 195 6.35 12.80 -0.64
N LEU A 196 7.55 12.47 -0.13
CA LEU A 196 8.04 13.00 1.15
C LEU A 196 8.98 14.20 1.01
N ALA A 197 9.58 14.45 -0.15
CA ALA A 197 10.38 15.64 -0.37
C ALA A 197 9.50 16.90 -0.29
N GLU A 198 9.99 17.91 0.41
CA GLU A 198 9.39 19.24 0.39
C GLU A 198 9.41 19.78 -1.06
N ALA A 199 8.39 20.56 -1.44
CA ALA A 199 8.18 21.04 -2.80
C ALA A 199 9.39 21.76 -3.43
N ASN A 200 10.35 22.23 -2.61
CA ASN A 200 11.56 22.92 -3.03
C ASN A 200 12.76 21.99 -3.33
N GLN A 201 12.63 20.66 -3.19
CA GLN A 201 13.75 19.72 -3.32
C GLN A 201 13.54 18.58 -4.33
N LEU A 202 12.51 18.64 -5.19
CA LEU A 202 12.44 17.67 -6.29
C LEU A 202 13.48 18.04 -7.36
N PRO A 203 14.50 17.21 -7.61
CA PRO A 203 15.32 17.41 -8.79
C PRO A 203 14.45 17.21 -10.03
N LEU A 204 14.54 18.15 -10.98
CA LEU A 204 13.84 18.10 -12.27
C LEU A 204 14.10 16.79 -13.05
N SER A 205 15.13 16.01 -12.68
CA SER A 205 15.44 14.70 -13.28
C SER A 205 14.31 13.67 -13.13
N ILE A 206 13.50 13.71 -12.07
CA ILE A 206 12.33 12.82 -11.91
C ILE A 206 11.31 13.06 -13.03
N TYR A 207 11.19 14.30 -13.49
CA TYR A 207 10.31 14.67 -14.61
C TYR A 207 11.00 14.52 -15.97
N GLN A 208 12.32 14.66 -16.06
CA GLN A 208 13.04 14.67 -17.34
C GLN A 208 13.48 13.27 -17.80
N GLU A 209 13.93 12.38 -16.93
CA GLU A 209 14.39 11.05 -17.35
C GLU A 209 13.24 10.13 -17.77
N ASN A 210 12.07 10.27 -17.13
CA ASN A 210 10.89 9.44 -17.46
C ASN A 210 10.11 9.91 -18.70
N VAL A 211 10.27 11.16 -19.14
CA VAL A 211 9.69 11.62 -20.41
C VAL A 211 10.61 11.25 -21.59
N PHE A 212 11.93 11.30 -21.41
CA PHE A 212 12.88 10.99 -22.49
C PHE A 212 13.13 9.49 -22.71
N ALA A 213 13.05 8.65 -21.67
CA ALA A 213 13.18 7.19 -21.86
C ALA A 213 12.04 6.58 -22.71
N CYS A 214 10.91 7.29 -22.87
CA CYS A 214 9.81 6.87 -23.73
C CYS A 214 10.04 7.21 -25.22
N VAL A 215 10.99 8.10 -25.55
CA VAL A 215 11.18 8.60 -26.93
C VAL A 215 12.37 7.94 -27.64
N THR A 216 13.35 7.39 -26.93
CA THR A 216 14.61 6.93 -27.55
C THR A 216 14.72 5.42 -27.81
N SER A 217 13.75 4.59 -27.41
CA SER A 217 13.80 3.14 -27.68
C SER A 217 12.96 2.65 -28.87
N TRP A 218 12.44 3.56 -29.72
CA TRP A 218 11.59 3.22 -30.87
C TRP A 218 12.11 3.77 -32.21
N CYS A 219 13.43 3.92 -32.34
CA CYS A 219 14.05 4.32 -33.61
C CYS A 219 15.36 3.56 -33.90
N SER A 220 15.33 2.22 -33.88
CA SER A 220 16.38 1.39 -34.51
C SER A 220 15.99 -0.08 -34.60
N SER A 221 14.99 -0.39 -35.45
CA SER A 221 14.99 -1.67 -36.17
C SER A 221 14.19 -1.54 -37.47
N THR A 222 14.83 -0.90 -38.45
CA THR A 222 14.56 -1.15 -39.86
C THR A 222 15.92 -1.23 -40.55
N LYS A 223 16.41 -2.46 -40.71
CA LYS A 223 17.10 -2.99 -41.88
C LYS A 223 17.27 -4.49 -41.71
#